data_AF-A0AA88GDU8-F1
#
_entry.id   AF-A0AA88GDU8-F1
#
_cell.length_a   1.000
_cell.length_b   1.000
_cell.length_c   1.000
_cell.angle_alpha   90.00
_cell.angle_beta   90.00
_cell.angle_gamma   90.00
#
_symmetry.space_group_name_H-M   'P 1'
#
loop_
_entity.id
_entity.type
_entity.pdbx_description
1 polymer ?
#
loop_
_entity_poly.entity_id
_entity_poly.type
_entity_poly.pdbx_seq_one_letter_code
_entity_poly.pdbx_strand_id
1 'polypeptide(L)'
;MINTCASEKRKLSPSIETGVVEATYSSSIMVNDHDEKDVFSPTSSNAINGPFVDDIIFEILHFLDSMFIIQICMKISKQWRQVSFQKPLSLSFKQNHFKQDGKSIKLFADCECLKNLTSLDLYYNEIGIEGVKYIAESEWLKNLTYLNLSFNEIGSEGVKYIAASETLRNLTYLNLYRNRIDNEGVKYISKSERLNNLTSLDLGWNRIGSEGGIHIATSECLKNLTTLNLYDNRIGNRAVQYISSSEWLKNLTYLNLSFNEIGSEGVKYIATSESLKNLTSLDLYHNIIGSDGAKYIATSEFLKNLTSLNLSSNGIGSEGVKNIAASETLKNLTNLDIYNNRFGREDVKYFATRECWKKTTIDC
;
A
#
# COMPACT_ATOMS: atom_id res chain seq x y z
N MET A 1 19.08 44.27 -0.03
CA MET A 1 18.88 44.57 -1.47
C MET A 1 18.01 43.43 -2.01
N ILE A 2 16.72 43.67 -2.26
CA ILE A 2 16.18 44.08 -3.58
C ILE A 2 16.46 42.94 -4.60
N ASN A 3 15.47 42.21 -5.10
CA ASN A 3 14.41 42.79 -5.93
C ASN A 3 13.05 42.04 -5.90
N THR A 4 11.99 42.78 -6.23
CA THR A 4 10.59 42.32 -6.44
C THR A 4 10.11 42.73 -7.83
N CYS A 5 9.32 41.88 -8.50
CA CYS A 5 8.26 42.16 -9.52
C CYS A 5 8.03 40.87 -10.34
N ALA A 6 6.84 40.32 -10.65
CA ALA A 6 5.46 40.81 -10.86
C ALA A 6 5.07 40.94 -12.35
N SER A 7 4.06 40.15 -12.76
CA SER A 7 3.21 40.29 -13.98
C SER A 7 3.92 40.12 -15.36
N GLU A 8 3.28 39.73 -16.47
CA GLU A 8 1.88 39.81 -16.91
C GLU A 8 1.36 38.56 -17.68
N LYS A 9 0.04 38.56 -17.95
CA LYS A 9 -0.70 37.60 -18.81
C LYS A 9 -0.48 37.90 -20.30
N ARG A 10 -0.62 36.88 -21.16
CA ARG A 10 -1.34 37.01 -22.46
C ARG A 10 -1.94 35.68 -22.92
N LYS A 11 -3.23 35.70 -23.27
CA LYS A 11 -3.91 34.67 -24.07
C LYS A 11 -3.62 34.93 -25.55
N LEU A 12 -3.60 33.89 -26.39
CA LEU A 12 -4.19 33.89 -27.75
C LEU A 12 -4.12 32.48 -28.39
N SER A 13 -5.30 31.96 -28.73
CA SER A 13 -5.60 30.89 -29.69
C SER A 13 -6.56 31.50 -30.74
N PRO A 14 -6.92 30.87 -31.89
CA PRO A 14 -6.75 29.46 -32.31
C PRO A 14 -5.95 29.38 -33.65
N SER A 15 -6.16 28.54 -34.68
CA SER A 15 -7.19 27.54 -35.06
C SER A 15 -6.76 26.72 -36.31
N ILE A 16 -7.03 25.38 -36.32
CA ILE A 16 -7.37 24.55 -37.51
C ILE A 16 -6.16 24.33 -38.50
N GLU A 17 -5.91 23.20 -39.19
CA GLU A 17 -6.77 22.16 -39.79
C GLU A 17 -6.13 20.74 -39.87
N THR A 18 -6.84 19.83 -40.55
CA THR A 18 -6.78 18.36 -40.68
C THR A 18 -5.53 17.70 -41.29
N GLY A 19 -5.42 16.37 -41.10
CA GLY A 19 -4.47 15.50 -41.79
C GLY A 19 -4.72 14.00 -41.53
N VAL A 20 -5.74 13.41 -42.18
CA VAL A 20 -6.02 11.96 -42.13
C VAL A 20 -5.15 11.23 -43.16
N VAL A 21 -4.59 10.07 -42.80
CA VAL A 21 -3.99 9.12 -43.74
C VAL A 21 -4.52 7.72 -43.47
N GLU A 22 -5.44 7.26 -44.31
CA GLU A 22 -5.81 5.85 -44.40
C GLU A 22 -4.77 5.10 -45.22
N ALA A 23 -4.44 3.87 -44.84
CA ALA A 23 -3.63 2.95 -45.64
C ALA A 23 -4.48 1.73 -46.02
N THR A 24 -4.91 1.69 -47.28
CA THR A 24 -5.61 0.55 -47.88
C THR A 24 -4.61 -0.56 -48.24
N TYR A 25 -4.99 -1.82 -48.06
CA TYR A 25 -4.34 -2.94 -48.73
C TYR A 25 -5.37 -3.83 -49.42
N SER A 26 -5.08 -4.12 -50.70
CA SER A 26 -5.98 -4.78 -51.64
C SER A 26 -5.82 -6.30 -51.61
N SER A 27 -6.90 -7.01 -51.92
CA SER A 27 -6.94 -8.47 -52.08
C SER A 27 -6.56 -8.91 -53.50
N SER A 28 -5.88 -10.05 -53.63
CA SER A 28 -5.87 -10.93 -54.83
C SER A 28 -4.90 -12.11 -54.67
N ILE A 29 -5.40 -13.34 -54.46
CA ILE A 29 -4.84 -14.57 -55.09
C ILE A 29 -5.98 -15.55 -55.41
N MET A 30 -5.99 -15.95 -56.69
CA MET A 30 -6.69 -17.03 -57.41
C MET A 30 -7.41 -18.17 -56.65
N VAL A 31 -8.57 -18.53 -57.22
CA VAL A 31 -9.24 -19.84 -57.10
C VAL A 31 -8.49 -20.89 -57.94
N ASN A 32 -8.52 -22.15 -57.51
CA ASN A 32 -8.47 -23.32 -58.40
C ASN A 32 -9.23 -24.48 -57.76
N ASP A 33 -10.35 -24.87 -58.36
CA ASP A 33 -11.04 -26.13 -58.06
C ASP A 33 -10.39 -27.27 -58.86
N HIS A 34 -10.30 -28.46 -58.25
CA HIS A 34 -10.56 -29.71 -58.96
C HIS A 34 -11.00 -30.82 -57.99
N ASP A 35 -11.97 -31.61 -58.44
CA ASP A 35 -12.60 -32.68 -57.68
C ASP A 35 -11.66 -33.82 -57.29
N GLU A 36 -11.93 -34.45 -56.13
CA GLU A 36 -12.18 -35.90 -56.11
C GLU A 36 -13.11 -36.27 -54.94
N LYS A 37 -13.96 -37.29 -55.16
CA LYS A 37 -14.96 -37.78 -54.20
C LYS A 37 -14.44 -39.08 -53.58
N ASP A 38 -14.80 -39.37 -52.32
CA ASP A 38 -15.53 -40.61 -51.99
C ASP A 38 -15.99 -40.73 -50.51
N VAL A 39 -17.32 -40.83 -50.36
CA VAL A 39 -18.14 -41.77 -49.55
C VAL A 39 -17.67 -42.26 -48.15
N PHE A 40 -18.37 -41.85 -47.07
CA PHE A 40 -19.33 -42.66 -46.29
C PHE A 40 -19.97 -41.92 -45.07
N SER A 41 -20.97 -42.55 -44.46
CA SER A 41 -22.04 -41.99 -43.60
C SER A 41 -21.75 -41.95 -42.07
N PRO A 42 -22.58 -41.27 -41.24
CA PRO A 42 -22.20 -40.91 -39.87
C PRO A 42 -22.57 -41.94 -38.79
N THR A 43 -21.74 -42.06 -37.76
CA THR A 43 -22.06 -42.70 -36.47
C THR A 43 -21.51 -41.90 -35.27
N SER A 44 -22.07 -42.13 -34.09
CA SER A 44 -22.07 -41.23 -32.93
C SER A 44 -20.85 -41.29 -32.01
N SER A 45 -20.78 -40.28 -31.12
CA SER A 45 -19.96 -40.15 -29.90
C SER A 45 -18.48 -39.74 -30.05
N ASN A 46 -18.19 -38.45 -29.88
CA ASN A 46 -17.59 -37.95 -28.62
C ASN A 46 -17.56 -36.41 -28.58
N ALA A 47 -17.11 -35.85 -27.46
CA ALA A 47 -17.19 -34.43 -27.13
C ALA A 47 -16.63 -33.48 -28.22
N ILE A 48 -17.22 -32.28 -28.30
CA ILE A 48 -16.76 -31.20 -29.16
C ILE A 48 -15.41 -30.68 -28.63
N ASN A 49 -14.32 -31.25 -29.14
CA ASN A 49 -13.00 -30.65 -29.03
C ASN A 49 -12.99 -29.36 -29.86
N GLY A 50 -13.20 -28.22 -29.18
CA GLY A 50 -12.80 -26.92 -29.73
C GLY A 50 -11.28 -26.87 -29.93
N PRO A 51 -10.76 -26.00 -30.82
CA PRO A 51 -9.37 -26.03 -31.27
C PRO A 51 -8.32 -25.65 -30.21
N PHE A 52 -8.74 -25.37 -28.97
CA PHE A 52 -7.86 -25.14 -27.83
C PHE A 52 -8.34 -26.00 -26.68
N VAL A 53 -7.45 -26.84 -26.15
CA VAL A 53 -7.61 -27.48 -24.83
C VAL A 53 -7.71 -26.36 -23.81
N ASP A 54 -8.56 -26.51 -22.79
CA ASP A 54 -8.78 -25.46 -21.76
C ASP A 54 -7.47 -24.99 -21.13
N ASP A 55 -6.51 -25.90 -20.95
CA ASP A 55 -5.14 -25.63 -20.49
C ASP A 55 -4.43 -24.56 -21.34
N ILE A 56 -4.55 -24.58 -22.68
CA ILE A 56 -3.88 -23.61 -23.56
C ILE A 56 -4.50 -22.22 -23.38
N ILE A 57 -5.83 -22.11 -23.25
CA ILE A 57 -6.49 -20.83 -22.97
C ILE A 57 -6.09 -20.33 -21.58
N PHE A 58 -6.03 -21.23 -20.60
CA PHE A 58 -5.65 -20.93 -19.23
C PHE A 58 -4.19 -20.45 -19.13
N GLU A 59 -3.27 -21.08 -19.86
CA GLU A 59 -1.87 -20.66 -19.93
C GLU A 59 -1.71 -19.32 -20.64
N ILE A 60 -2.37 -19.08 -21.78
CA ILE A 60 -2.31 -17.76 -22.43
C ILE A 60 -2.85 -16.67 -21.48
N LEU A 61 -3.96 -16.93 -20.78
CA LEU A 61 -4.53 -15.99 -19.80
C LEU A 61 -3.60 -15.69 -18.61
N HIS A 62 -2.62 -16.54 -18.27
CA HIS A 62 -1.62 -16.22 -17.24
C HIS A 62 -0.66 -15.09 -17.66
N PHE A 63 -0.42 -14.91 -18.96
CA PHE A 63 0.52 -13.90 -19.47
C PHE A 63 -0.14 -12.58 -19.85
N LEU A 64 -1.47 -12.45 -19.69
CA LEU A 64 -2.23 -11.27 -20.07
C LEU A 64 -2.55 -10.39 -18.87
N ASP A 65 -2.49 -9.07 -19.07
CA ASP A 65 -2.89 -8.09 -18.05
C ASP A 65 -4.39 -8.20 -17.70
N SER A 66 -4.73 -7.95 -16.44
CA SER A 66 -6.11 -8.03 -15.95
C SER A 66 -7.07 -7.08 -16.66
N MET A 67 -6.61 -5.90 -17.11
CA MET A 67 -7.43 -4.98 -17.89
C MET A 67 -7.69 -5.54 -19.30
N PHE A 68 -6.69 -6.14 -19.94
CA PHE A 68 -6.87 -6.82 -21.23
C PHE A 68 -7.84 -8.01 -21.12
N ILE A 69 -7.75 -8.79 -20.04
CA ILE A 69 -8.67 -9.90 -19.77
C ILE A 69 -10.13 -9.41 -19.71
N ILE A 70 -10.40 -8.33 -18.97
CA ILE A 70 -11.75 -7.76 -18.81
C ILE A 70 -12.24 -7.08 -20.10
N GLN A 71 -11.38 -6.26 -20.73
CA GLN A 71 -11.80 -5.45 -21.88
C GLN A 71 -11.99 -6.26 -23.16
N ILE A 72 -11.20 -7.32 -23.33
CA ILE A 72 -11.06 -8.08 -24.59
C ILE A 72 -11.44 -9.56 -24.40
N CYS A 73 -10.72 -10.31 -23.55
CA CYS A 73 -10.91 -11.77 -23.44
C CYS A 73 -12.34 -12.16 -23.03
N MET A 74 -12.92 -11.45 -22.06
CA MET A 74 -14.31 -11.65 -21.61
C MET A 74 -15.37 -11.39 -22.70
N LYS A 75 -15.02 -10.69 -23.79
CA LYS A 75 -15.93 -10.33 -24.88
C LYS A 75 -15.75 -11.19 -26.13
N ILE A 76 -14.56 -11.74 -26.37
CA ILE A 76 -14.24 -12.50 -27.60
C ILE A 76 -15.04 -13.80 -27.70
N SER A 77 -15.17 -14.58 -26.61
CA SER A 77 -15.90 -15.85 -26.67
C SER A 77 -16.39 -16.34 -25.30
N LYS A 78 -17.33 -17.30 -25.31
CA LYS A 78 -17.85 -17.95 -24.11
C LYS A 78 -16.77 -18.70 -23.31
N GLN A 79 -15.85 -19.41 -23.99
CA GLN A 79 -14.76 -20.13 -23.34
C GLN A 79 -13.80 -19.17 -22.64
N TRP A 80 -13.30 -18.16 -23.35
CA TRP A 80 -12.41 -17.15 -22.76
C TRP A 80 -13.06 -16.39 -21.60
N ARG A 81 -14.36 -16.06 -21.70
CA ARG A 81 -15.13 -15.52 -20.57
C ARG A 81 -15.17 -16.51 -19.39
N GLN A 82 -15.49 -17.78 -19.62
CA GLN A 82 -15.58 -18.80 -18.56
C GLN A 82 -14.24 -19.06 -17.85
N VAL A 83 -13.13 -19.12 -18.60
CA VAL A 83 -11.79 -19.34 -18.02
C VAL A 83 -11.26 -18.07 -17.33
N SER A 84 -11.51 -16.87 -17.88
CA SER A 84 -11.16 -15.62 -17.19
C SER A 84 -11.84 -15.48 -15.82
N PHE A 85 -13.06 -16.00 -15.69
CA PHE A 85 -13.82 -16.10 -14.45
C PHE A 85 -13.27 -17.10 -13.43
N GLN A 86 -12.14 -17.76 -13.70
CA GLN A 86 -11.40 -18.62 -12.77
C GLN A 86 -10.03 -18.03 -12.37
N LYS A 87 -9.54 -17.01 -13.08
CA LYS A 87 -8.28 -16.34 -12.75
C LYS A 87 -8.47 -15.35 -11.59
N PRO A 88 -7.47 -15.20 -10.70
CA PRO A 88 -7.39 -14.02 -9.83
C PRO A 88 -7.11 -12.79 -10.69
N LEU A 89 -7.73 -11.66 -10.36
CA LEU A 89 -7.55 -10.39 -11.06
C LEU A 89 -6.88 -9.36 -10.13
N SER A 90 -5.99 -8.54 -10.70
CA SER A 90 -5.38 -7.39 -10.02
C SER A 90 -5.59 -6.14 -10.86
N LEU A 91 -6.41 -5.20 -10.39
CA LEU A 91 -6.75 -3.99 -11.12
C LEU A 91 -6.20 -2.75 -10.44
N SER A 92 -5.72 -1.81 -11.26
CA SER A 92 -5.13 -0.56 -10.81
C SER A 92 -5.71 0.60 -11.62
N PHE A 93 -6.58 1.38 -10.99
CA PHE A 93 -7.19 2.57 -11.55
C PHE A 93 -6.62 3.78 -10.82
N LYS A 94 -5.41 4.20 -11.17
CA LYS A 94 -4.74 5.32 -10.49
C LYS A 94 -5.14 6.65 -11.13
N GLN A 95 -5.04 7.72 -10.34
CA GLN A 95 -5.03 9.10 -10.83
C GLN A 95 -6.30 9.53 -11.58
N ASN A 96 -7.37 9.78 -10.82
CA ASN A 96 -8.62 10.42 -11.24
C ASN A 96 -9.53 9.59 -12.16
N HIS A 97 -9.32 8.27 -12.26
CA HIS A 97 -10.14 7.40 -13.11
C HIS A 97 -11.64 7.44 -12.75
N PHE A 98 -11.97 7.58 -11.47
CA PHE A 98 -13.36 7.68 -10.96
C PHE A 98 -13.74 9.08 -10.45
N LYS A 99 -12.92 10.10 -10.74
CA LYS A 99 -13.09 11.44 -10.18
C LYS A 99 -14.35 12.12 -10.70
N GLN A 100 -15.10 12.77 -9.79
CA GLN A 100 -16.35 13.48 -10.06
C GLN A 100 -17.49 12.59 -10.61
N ASP A 101 -17.32 11.27 -10.59
CA ASP A 101 -18.22 10.30 -11.16
C ASP A 101 -18.52 9.15 -10.17
N GLY A 102 -19.43 9.43 -9.23
CA GLY A 102 -19.98 8.42 -8.32
C GLY A 102 -20.74 7.29 -9.04
N LYS A 103 -21.07 7.43 -10.33
CA LYS A 103 -21.76 6.39 -11.11
C LYS A 103 -20.77 5.36 -11.65
N SER A 104 -19.61 5.77 -12.15
CA SER A 104 -18.60 4.83 -12.68
C SER A 104 -18.01 3.94 -11.59
N ILE A 105 -17.73 4.47 -10.39
CA ILE A 105 -17.28 3.63 -9.27
C ILE A 105 -18.36 2.66 -8.80
N LYS A 106 -19.64 3.04 -8.88
CA LYS A 106 -20.77 2.15 -8.63
C LYS A 106 -20.88 1.05 -9.70
N LEU A 107 -20.87 1.42 -10.98
CA LEU A 107 -20.93 0.45 -12.09
C LEU A 107 -19.75 -0.53 -12.08
N PHE A 108 -18.58 -0.07 -11.63
CA PHE A 108 -17.43 -0.94 -11.32
C PHE A 108 -17.78 -1.91 -10.18
N ALA A 109 -18.20 -1.40 -9.03
CA ALA A 109 -18.56 -2.21 -7.86
C ALA A 109 -19.68 -3.24 -8.15
N ASP A 110 -20.61 -2.93 -9.06
CA ASP A 110 -21.73 -3.81 -9.47
C ASP A 110 -21.31 -4.89 -10.50
N CYS A 111 -20.05 -4.92 -10.99
CA CYS A 111 -19.64 -5.82 -12.07
C CYS A 111 -19.32 -7.25 -11.62
N GLU A 112 -20.11 -8.23 -12.08
CA GLU A 112 -19.86 -9.68 -11.95
C GLU A 112 -18.43 -10.07 -12.38
N CYS A 113 -17.86 -9.36 -13.35
CA CYS A 113 -16.49 -9.54 -13.84
C CYS A 113 -15.43 -9.55 -12.72
N LEU A 114 -15.70 -8.87 -11.59
CA LEU A 114 -14.77 -8.70 -10.47
C LEU A 114 -14.83 -9.82 -9.44
N LYS A 115 -15.61 -10.90 -9.63
CA LYS A 115 -15.82 -11.94 -8.61
C LYS A 115 -14.55 -12.63 -8.08
N ASN A 116 -13.43 -12.53 -8.80
CA ASN A 116 -12.11 -13.02 -8.40
C ASN A 116 -11.06 -11.90 -8.26
N LEU A 117 -11.49 -10.64 -8.08
CA LEU A 117 -10.56 -9.54 -7.85
C LEU A 117 -9.89 -9.74 -6.48
N THR A 118 -8.58 -10.01 -6.50
CA THR A 118 -7.77 -10.19 -5.29
C THR A 118 -7.02 -8.93 -4.90
N SER A 119 -6.78 -8.03 -5.84
CA SER A 119 -6.06 -6.77 -5.66
C SER A 119 -6.75 -5.62 -6.39
N LEU A 120 -6.98 -4.52 -5.67
CA LEU A 120 -7.60 -3.31 -6.17
C LEU A 120 -6.83 -2.08 -5.69
N ASP A 121 -6.29 -1.32 -6.64
CA ASP A 121 -5.61 -0.05 -6.38
C ASP A 121 -6.41 1.12 -6.95
N LEU A 122 -6.94 1.95 -6.05
CA LEU A 122 -7.72 3.16 -6.32
C LEU A 122 -6.97 4.43 -5.85
N TYR A 123 -5.63 4.42 -5.84
CA TYR A 123 -4.83 5.60 -5.49
C TYR A 123 -5.28 6.87 -6.23
N TYR A 124 -5.59 7.93 -5.47
CA TYR A 124 -5.90 9.27 -5.98
C TYR A 124 -7.11 9.29 -6.94
N ASN A 125 -8.31 8.92 -6.48
CA ASN A 125 -9.54 8.96 -7.30
C ASN A 125 -10.65 9.87 -6.79
N GLU A 126 -10.53 10.44 -5.59
CA GLU A 126 -11.57 11.30 -4.98
C GLU A 126 -12.95 10.60 -4.89
N ILE A 127 -12.98 9.28 -4.68
CA ILE A 127 -14.25 8.51 -4.65
C ILE A 127 -15.15 8.84 -3.45
N GLY A 128 -14.59 9.45 -2.39
CA GLY A 128 -15.32 9.88 -1.20
C GLY A 128 -16.01 8.75 -0.43
N ILE A 129 -16.98 9.13 0.41
CA ILE A 129 -17.74 8.22 1.27
C ILE A 129 -18.60 7.26 0.43
N GLU A 130 -19.37 7.78 -0.53
CA GLU A 130 -20.28 6.96 -1.36
C GLU A 130 -19.52 5.96 -2.24
N GLY A 131 -18.38 6.32 -2.81
CA GLY A 131 -17.57 5.40 -3.59
C GLY A 131 -16.98 4.26 -2.75
N VAL A 132 -16.50 4.56 -1.54
CA VAL A 132 -16.07 3.52 -0.58
C VAL A 132 -17.24 2.64 -0.15
N LYS A 133 -18.42 3.21 0.06
CA LYS A 133 -19.63 2.46 0.39
C LYS A 133 -19.95 1.42 -0.69
N TYR A 134 -19.96 1.80 -1.98
CA TYR A 134 -20.20 0.83 -3.06
C TYR A 134 -19.13 -0.27 -3.11
N ILE A 135 -17.85 0.05 -2.87
CA ILE A 135 -16.78 -0.95 -2.76
C ILE A 135 -17.01 -1.89 -1.56
N ALA A 136 -17.41 -1.36 -0.40
CA ALA A 136 -17.65 -2.12 0.82
C ALA A 136 -18.94 -2.98 0.80
N GLU A 137 -19.94 -2.57 0.01
CA GLU A 137 -21.22 -3.27 -0.16
C GLU A 137 -21.21 -4.25 -1.37
N SER A 138 -20.16 -4.25 -2.21
CA SER A 138 -20.07 -5.11 -3.39
C SER A 138 -19.91 -6.60 -3.06
N GLU A 139 -20.90 -7.40 -3.46
CA GLU A 139 -20.88 -8.87 -3.38
C GLU A 139 -19.78 -9.52 -4.25
N TRP A 140 -19.28 -8.79 -5.26
CA TRP A 140 -18.26 -9.27 -6.18
C TRP A 140 -16.84 -9.15 -5.61
N LEU A 141 -16.60 -8.23 -4.67
CA LEU A 141 -15.27 -7.98 -4.09
C LEU A 141 -14.91 -8.90 -2.90
N LYS A 142 -15.65 -10.00 -2.70
CA LYS A 142 -15.46 -10.93 -1.59
C LYS A 142 -14.09 -11.64 -1.52
N ASN A 143 -13.37 -11.69 -2.63
CA ASN A 143 -12.05 -12.32 -2.74
C ASN A 143 -10.89 -11.32 -2.60
N LEU A 144 -11.19 -10.06 -2.26
CA LEU A 144 -10.19 -9.01 -2.19
C LEU A 144 -9.28 -9.19 -0.97
N THR A 145 -7.97 -9.26 -1.23
CA THR A 145 -6.90 -9.41 -0.23
C THR A 145 -6.03 -8.16 -0.10
N TYR A 146 -5.98 -7.34 -1.15
CA TYR A 146 -5.25 -6.07 -1.21
C TYR A 146 -6.19 -4.95 -1.64
N LEU A 147 -6.31 -3.90 -0.83
CA LEU A 147 -7.09 -2.70 -1.14
C LEU A 147 -6.29 -1.44 -0.85
N ASN A 148 -5.99 -0.66 -1.90
CA ASN A 148 -5.41 0.68 -1.77
C ASN A 148 -6.47 1.75 -2.06
N LEU A 149 -6.84 2.49 -1.01
CA LEU A 149 -7.78 3.62 -1.03
C LEU A 149 -7.09 4.95 -0.71
N SER A 150 -5.76 5.03 -0.79
CA SER A 150 -5.04 6.26 -0.45
C SER A 150 -5.42 7.45 -1.35
N PHE A 151 -5.45 8.66 -0.76
CA PHE A 151 -5.86 9.92 -1.40
C PHE A 151 -7.30 9.88 -1.99
N ASN A 152 -8.31 9.46 -1.22
CA ASN A 152 -9.71 9.40 -1.71
C ASN A 152 -10.73 10.23 -0.92
N GLU A 153 -10.28 11.01 0.09
CA GLU A 153 -11.11 11.88 0.93
C GLU A 153 -12.28 11.16 1.65
N ILE A 154 -12.08 9.89 1.99
CA ILE A 154 -13.15 9.00 2.47
C ILE A 154 -13.63 9.35 3.89
N GLY A 155 -12.77 9.97 4.72
CA GLY A 155 -13.07 10.32 6.11
C GLY A 155 -13.43 9.14 7.02
N SER A 156 -13.72 9.43 8.29
CA SER A 156 -14.08 8.40 9.28
C SER A 156 -15.40 7.68 8.98
N GLU A 157 -16.37 8.37 8.35
CA GLU A 157 -17.64 7.74 7.93
C GLU A 157 -17.46 6.79 6.73
N GLY A 158 -16.51 7.05 5.82
CA GLY A 158 -16.13 6.08 4.77
C GLY A 158 -15.51 4.82 5.37
N VAL A 159 -14.63 4.99 6.36
CA VAL A 159 -13.96 3.87 7.05
C VAL A 159 -14.95 2.96 7.79
N LYS A 160 -16.04 3.50 8.32
CA LYS A 160 -17.13 2.73 8.95
C LYS A 160 -17.73 1.68 8.01
N TYR A 161 -17.91 1.99 6.72
CA TYR A 161 -18.39 1.02 5.73
C TYR A 161 -17.37 -0.11 5.50
N ILE A 162 -16.07 0.21 5.42
CA ILE A 162 -15.00 -0.80 5.29
C ILE A 162 -15.00 -1.71 6.53
N ALA A 163 -15.06 -1.12 7.73
CA ALA A 163 -15.05 -1.85 9.00
C ALA A 163 -16.30 -2.73 9.22
N ALA A 164 -17.43 -2.38 8.60
CA ALA A 164 -18.68 -3.14 8.66
C ALA A 164 -18.88 -4.10 7.45
N SER A 165 -17.98 -4.10 6.47
CA SER A 165 -18.14 -4.85 5.23
C SER A 165 -18.13 -6.36 5.48
N GLU A 166 -19.15 -7.04 4.94
CA GLU A 166 -19.25 -8.50 4.98
C GLU A 166 -18.51 -9.20 3.83
N THR A 167 -18.02 -8.44 2.86
CA THR A 167 -17.33 -8.93 1.66
C THR A 167 -15.82 -8.73 1.78
N LEU A 168 -15.35 -7.62 2.34
CA LEU A 168 -13.93 -7.30 2.53
C LEU A 168 -13.22 -8.10 3.66
N ARG A 169 -13.79 -9.23 4.09
CA ARG A 169 -13.27 -10.05 5.22
C ARG A 169 -11.91 -10.71 4.95
N ASN A 170 -11.53 -10.84 3.68
CA ASN A 170 -10.28 -11.47 3.26
C ASN A 170 -9.11 -10.47 3.11
N LEU A 171 -9.31 -9.20 3.46
CA LEU A 171 -8.24 -8.19 3.37
C LEU A 171 -7.06 -8.54 4.30
N THR A 172 -5.89 -8.62 3.69
CA THR A 172 -4.59 -8.77 4.36
C THR A 172 -3.76 -7.47 4.30
N TYR A 173 -4.02 -6.63 3.29
CA TYR A 173 -3.43 -5.31 3.12
C TYR A 173 -4.52 -4.26 2.91
N LEU A 174 -4.50 -3.21 3.72
CA LEU A 174 -5.39 -2.06 3.59
C LEU A 174 -4.59 -0.76 3.70
N ASN A 175 -4.61 0.05 2.64
CA ASN A 175 -3.98 1.37 2.63
C ASN A 175 -5.01 2.49 2.59
N LEU A 176 -5.01 3.30 3.64
CA LEU A 176 -5.88 4.44 3.88
C LEU A 176 -5.08 5.76 4.01
N TYR A 177 -3.86 5.81 3.46
CA TYR A 177 -3.00 6.99 3.52
C TYR A 177 -3.68 8.24 2.96
N ARG A 178 -3.56 9.37 3.68
CA ARG A 178 -4.10 10.69 3.31
C ARG A 178 -5.60 10.71 2.99
N ASN A 179 -6.42 10.34 3.97
CA ASN A 179 -7.88 10.22 3.83
C ASN A 179 -8.72 11.06 4.79
N ARG A 180 -8.09 11.92 5.60
CA ARG A 180 -8.73 12.78 6.63
C ARG A 180 -9.45 11.96 7.73
N ILE A 181 -8.94 10.77 8.03
CA ILE A 181 -9.45 9.88 9.08
C ILE A 181 -9.06 10.44 10.46
N ASP A 182 -9.95 10.36 11.45
CA ASP A 182 -9.71 10.76 12.84
C ASP A 182 -9.82 9.56 13.81
N ASN A 183 -9.80 9.86 15.11
CA ASN A 183 -9.96 8.87 16.20
C ASN A 183 -11.15 7.91 16.00
N GLU A 184 -12.32 8.41 15.57
CA GLU A 184 -13.52 7.58 15.42
C GLU A 184 -13.42 6.64 14.22
N GLY A 185 -12.76 7.06 13.14
CA GLY A 185 -12.49 6.19 12.00
C GLY A 185 -11.57 5.02 12.37
N VAL A 186 -10.50 5.31 13.13
CA VAL A 186 -9.58 4.28 13.63
C VAL A 186 -10.25 3.36 14.65
N LYS A 187 -11.16 3.89 15.48
CA LYS A 187 -11.99 3.11 16.42
C LYS A 187 -12.89 2.10 15.71
N TYR A 188 -13.41 2.41 14.51
CA TYR A 188 -14.16 1.43 13.72
C TYR A 188 -13.26 0.28 13.24
N ILE A 189 -12.08 0.57 12.68
CA ILE A 189 -11.11 -0.46 12.27
C ILE A 189 -10.70 -1.32 13.47
N SER A 190 -10.37 -0.67 14.59
CA SER A 190 -9.89 -1.31 15.83
C SER A 190 -10.93 -2.22 16.50
N LYS A 191 -12.20 -2.16 16.10
CA LYS A 191 -13.30 -3.00 16.58
C LYS A 191 -13.88 -3.92 15.50
N SER A 192 -13.29 -3.95 14.31
CA SER A 192 -13.81 -4.75 13.20
C SER A 192 -13.29 -6.19 13.28
N GLU A 193 -14.15 -7.09 13.74
CA GLU A 193 -13.94 -8.54 13.62
C GLU A 193 -13.83 -8.99 12.14
N ARG A 194 -14.27 -8.15 11.19
CA ARG A 194 -14.20 -8.42 9.75
C ARG A 194 -12.80 -8.17 9.18
N LEU A 195 -12.01 -7.30 9.80
CA LEU A 195 -10.64 -6.97 9.35
C LEU A 195 -9.55 -7.74 10.11
N ASN A 196 -9.91 -8.87 10.75
CA ASN A 196 -8.99 -9.65 11.57
C ASN A 196 -7.83 -10.33 10.79
N ASN A 197 -7.95 -10.43 9.47
CA ASN A 197 -6.91 -10.96 8.58
C ASN A 197 -5.86 -9.92 8.17
N LEU A 198 -5.99 -8.65 8.59
CA LEU A 198 -5.02 -7.61 8.24
C LEU A 198 -3.62 -7.92 8.80
N THR A 199 -2.66 -7.93 7.89
CA THR A 199 -1.22 -8.05 8.15
C THR A 199 -0.47 -6.74 7.90
N SER A 200 -1.04 -5.86 7.06
CA SER A 200 -0.50 -4.55 6.75
C SER A 200 -1.59 -3.49 6.74
N LEU A 201 -1.40 -2.44 7.54
CA LEU A 201 -2.31 -1.30 7.66
C LEU A 201 -1.54 0.01 7.51
N ASP A 202 -1.85 0.76 6.45
CA ASP A 202 -1.35 2.12 6.25
C ASP A 202 -2.42 3.15 6.60
N LEU A 203 -2.11 3.98 7.60
CA LEU A 203 -2.94 5.05 8.12
C LEU A 203 -2.21 6.41 8.07
N GLY A 204 -1.11 6.51 7.32
CA GLY A 204 -0.29 7.73 7.26
C GLY A 204 -1.04 8.96 6.75
N TRP A 205 -0.61 10.15 7.17
CA TRP A 205 -1.15 11.45 6.78
C TRP A 205 -2.64 11.66 7.04
N ASN A 206 -3.10 11.20 8.20
CA ASN A 206 -4.46 11.37 8.68
C ASN A 206 -4.48 12.33 9.89
N ARG A 207 -5.55 12.31 10.68
CA ARG A 207 -5.78 13.19 11.84
C ARG A 207 -6.07 12.37 13.10
N ILE A 208 -5.35 11.25 13.24
CA ILE A 208 -5.64 10.23 14.24
C ILE A 208 -5.41 10.80 15.64
N GLY A 209 -4.20 11.19 15.99
CA GLY A 209 -3.87 11.66 17.34
C GLY A 209 -3.74 10.52 18.37
N SER A 210 -3.54 10.88 19.63
CA SER A 210 -3.20 9.89 20.67
C SER A 210 -4.31 8.88 20.97
N GLU A 211 -5.60 9.24 20.93
CA GLU A 211 -6.67 8.31 21.30
C GLU A 211 -6.85 7.18 20.26
N GLY A 212 -6.72 7.49 18.98
CA GLY A 212 -6.76 6.51 17.90
C GLY A 212 -5.52 5.60 17.89
N GLY A 213 -4.35 6.13 18.26
CA GLY A 213 -3.17 5.30 18.51
C GLY A 213 -3.37 4.30 19.66
N ILE A 214 -4.08 4.71 20.72
CA ILE A 214 -4.50 3.82 21.82
C ILE A 214 -5.53 2.79 21.33
N HIS A 215 -6.48 3.16 20.49
CA HIS A 215 -7.42 2.20 19.88
C HIS A 215 -6.72 1.10 19.07
N ILE A 216 -5.70 1.43 18.27
CA ILE A 216 -4.88 0.44 17.55
C ILE A 216 -4.15 -0.47 18.54
N ALA A 217 -3.47 0.11 19.52
CA ALA A 217 -2.69 -0.62 20.52
C ALA A 217 -3.53 -1.58 21.39
N THR A 218 -4.82 -1.28 21.57
CA THR A 218 -5.75 -2.07 22.40
C THR A 218 -6.65 -3.02 21.59
N SER A 219 -6.48 -3.07 20.27
CA SER A 219 -7.31 -3.90 19.39
C SER A 219 -6.85 -5.35 19.31
N GLU A 220 -7.68 -6.28 19.79
CA GLU A 220 -7.52 -7.71 19.48
C GLU A 220 -7.69 -8.00 17.98
N CYS A 221 -8.53 -7.22 17.28
CA CYS A 221 -8.79 -7.43 15.85
C CYS A 221 -7.52 -7.23 15.00
N LEU A 222 -6.55 -6.43 15.46
CA LEU A 222 -5.33 -6.12 14.72
C LEU A 222 -4.12 -7.00 15.10
N LYS A 223 -4.34 -8.12 15.81
CA LYS A 223 -3.26 -9.02 16.31
C LYS A 223 -2.37 -9.66 15.24
N ASN A 224 -2.81 -9.67 13.98
CA ASN A 224 -2.06 -10.22 12.85
C ASN A 224 -1.18 -9.18 12.13
N LEU A 225 -1.18 -7.91 12.56
CA LEU A 225 -0.36 -6.87 11.94
C LEU A 225 1.14 -7.16 12.07
N THR A 226 1.81 -7.14 10.92
CA THR A 226 3.27 -7.16 10.76
C THR A 226 3.81 -5.81 10.31
N THR A 227 2.98 -5.02 9.62
CA THR A 227 3.33 -3.72 9.05
C THR A 227 2.29 -2.68 9.49
N LEU A 228 2.75 -1.63 10.18
CA LEU A 228 1.92 -0.52 10.62
C LEU A 228 2.56 0.82 10.24
N ASN A 229 1.86 1.62 9.43
CA ASN A 229 2.27 2.98 9.09
C ASN A 229 1.36 4.02 9.74
N LEU A 230 1.93 4.83 10.63
CA LEU A 230 1.30 5.95 11.32
C LEU A 230 1.99 7.29 11.03
N TYR A 231 2.77 7.39 9.95
CA TYR A 231 3.40 8.62 9.45
C TYR A 231 2.47 9.85 9.59
N ASP A 232 2.96 10.94 10.18
CA ASP A 232 2.30 12.25 10.33
C ASP A 232 0.82 12.15 10.74
N ASN A 233 0.61 11.82 12.01
CA ASN A 233 -0.71 11.64 12.62
C ASN A 233 -0.85 12.27 14.02
N ARG A 234 0.19 12.93 14.55
CA ARG A 234 0.23 13.50 15.92
C ARG A 234 -0.02 12.45 17.01
N ILE A 235 0.48 11.24 16.83
CA ILE A 235 0.29 10.10 17.74
C ILE A 235 0.79 10.42 19.17
N GLY A 236 1.95 11.07 19.30
CA GLY A 236 2.50 11.52 20.58
C GLY A 236 3.00 10.39 21.50
N ASN A 237 3.68 10.78 22.58
CA ASN A 237 4.31 9.86 23.52
C ASN A 237 3.32 8.90 24.23
N ARG A 238 2.12 9.37 24.58
CA ARG A 238 1.09 8.59 25.29
C ARG A 238 0.63 7.40 24.46
N ALA A 239 0.28 7.58 23.19
CA ALA A 239 -0.10 6.45 22.34
C ALA A 239 1.08 5.51 22.07
N VAL A 240 2.30 6.04 21.90
CA VAL A 240 3.51 5.21 21.75
C VAL A 240 3.75 4.34 22.98
N GLN A 241 3.44 4.79 24.19
CA GLN A 241 3.46 3.96 25.40
C GLN A 241 2.56 2.73 25.25
N TYR A 242 1.30 2.94 24.84
CA TYR A 242 0.34 1.84 24.65
C TYR A 242 0.73 0.91 23.49
N ILE A 243 1.23 1.44 22.37
CA ILE A 243 1.75 0.63 21.25
C ILE A 243 2.91 -0.24 21.74
N SER A 244 3.84 0.34 22.52
CA SER A 244 5.01 -0.34 23.07
C SER A 244 4.68 -1.37 24.13
N SER A 245 3.52 -1.27 24.81
CA SER A 245 3.02 -2.25 25.78
C SER A 245 1.83 -3.06 25.23
N SER A 246 1.63 -3.11 23.92
CA SER A 246 0.49 -3.81 23.32
C SER A 246 0.72 -5.31 23.37
N GLU A 247 -0.26 -6.05 23.90
CA GLU A 247 -0.26 -7.52 23.84
C GLU A 247 -0.59 -8.05 22.43
N TRP A 248 -1.16 -7.21 21.56
CA TRP A 248 -1.68 -7.58 20.25
C TRP A 248 -0.68 -7.30 19.12
N LEU A 249 0.12 -6.22 19.21
CA LEU A 249 1.05 -5.81 18.16
C LEU A 249 2.41 -6.54 18.17
N LYS A 250 2.49 -7.72 18.81
CA LYS A 250 3.74 -8.50 18.98
C LYS A 250 4.35 -9.01 17.67
N ASN A 251 3.57 -9.03 16.59
CA ASN A 251 3.98 -9.53 15.28
C ASN A 251 4.57 -8.43 14.37
N LEU A 252 4.65 -7.17 14.84
CA LEU A 252 5.20 -6.07 14.05
C LEU A 252 6.68 -6.29 13.72
N THR A 253 6.97 -6.23 12.42
CA THR A 253 8.32 -6.25 11.82
C THR A 253 8.66 -4.91 11.19
N TYR A 254 7.66 -4.12 10.78
CA TYR A 254 7.78 -2.74 10.30
C TYR A 254 6.85 -1.82 11.10
N LEU A 255 7.42 -0.73 11.63
CA LEU A 255 6.68 0.35 12.27
C LEU A 255 7.18 1.70 11.79
N ASN A 256 6.28 2.50 11.19
CA ASN A 256 6.55 3.89 10.85
C ASN A 256 5.77 4.81 11.79
N LEU A 257 6.53 5.65 12.49
CA LEU A 257 6.06 6.60 13.49
C LEU A 257 6.56 8.02 13.19
N SER A 258 7.00 8.30 11.97
CA SER A 258 7.57 9.59 11.55
C SER A 258 6.59 10.75 11.69
N PHE A 259 7.08 11.97 11.97
CA PHE A 259 6.27 13.18 12.20
C PHE A 259 5.16 13.04 13.27
N ASN A 260 5.44 12.42 14.43
CA ASN A 260 4.43 12.19 15.47
C ASN A 260 4.72 12.85 16.83
N GLU A 261 5.71 13.76 16.89
CA GLU A 261 6.02 14.55 18.10
C GLU A 261 6.29 13.66 19.34
N ILE A 262 6.97 12.53 19.12
CA ILE A 262 7.14 11.45 20.11
C ILE A 262 8.13 11.81 21.22
N GLY A 263 9.20 12.55 20.89
CA GLY A 263 10.24 12.95 21.84
C GLY A 263 11.07 11.80 22.41
N SER A 264 12.02 12.14 23.30
CA SER A 264 12.87 11.17 23.99
C SER A 264 12.08 10.18 24.86
N GLU A 265 11.07 10.64 25.59
CA GLU A 265 10.25 9.79 26.47
C GLU A 265 9.35 8.82 25.70
N GLY A 266 8.86 9.18 24.50
CA GLY A 266 8.14 8.23 23.66
C GLY A 266 9.08 7.15 23.09
N VAL A 267 10.28 7.55 22.67
CA VAL A 267 11.32 6.60 22.19
C VAL A 267 11.80 5.66 23.30
N LYS A 268 11.86 6.12 24.54
CA LYS A 268 12.15 5.28 25.72
C LYS A 268 11.22 4.07 25.81
N TYR A 269 9.91 4.27 25.62
CA TYR A 269 8.95 3.17 25.64
C TYR A 269 9.21 2.14 24.53
N ILE A 270 9.53 2.60 23.32
CA ILE A 270 9.91 1.73 22.19
C ILE A 270 11.18 0.95 22.53
N ALA A 271 12.21 1.63 23.04
CA ALA A 271 13.49 1.03 23.42
C ALA A 271 13.39 -0.01 24.55
N THR A 272 12.39 0.10 25.43
CA THR A 272 12.12 -0.87 26.51
C THR A 272 11.00 -1.87 26.17
N SER A 273 10.49 -1.89 24.94
CA SER A 273 9.34 -2.71 24.56
C SER A 273 9.73 -4.16 24.26
N GLU A 274 9.23 -5.10 25.07
CA GLU A 274 9.30 -6.52 24.68
C GLU A 274 8.36 -6.83 23.50
N SER A 275 7.18 -6.19 23.42
CA SER A 275 6.23 -6.42 22.33
C SER A 275 6.81 -6.08 20.95
N LEU A 276 7.67 -5.06 20.86
CA LEU A 276 8.29 -4.63 19.60
C LEU A 276 9.63 -5.33 19.29
N LYS A 277 10.01 -6.39 20.02
CA LYS A 277 11.28 -7.12 19.82
C LYS A 277 11.45 -7.78 18.44
N ASN A 278 10.36 -7.89 17.68
CA ASN A 278 10.35 -8.45 16.32
C ASN A 278 10.56 -7.41 15.22
N LEU A 279 10.70 -6.12 15.57
CA LEU A 279 10.96 -5.06 14.59
C LEU A 279 12.28 -5.29 13.86
N THR A 280 12.20 -5.22 12.53
CA THR A 280 13.32 -5.24 11.59
C THR A 280 13.52 -3.89 10.90
N SER A 281 12.46 -3.08 10.83
CA SER A 281 12.46 -1.73 10.28
C SER A 281 11.69 -0.78 11.18
N LEU A 282 12.34 0.30 11.63
CA LEU A 282 11.75 1.33 12.47
C LEU A 282 12.04 2.71 11.87
N ASP A 283 10.98 3.42 11.48
CA ASP A 283 11.08 4.79 10.99
C ASP A 283 10.56 5.77 12.05
N LEU A 284 11.45 6.64 12.52
CA LEU A 284 11.20 7.68 13.51
C LEU A 284 11.58 9.06 12.99
N TYR A 285 11.63 9.27 11.67
CA TYR A 285 11.95 10.55 11.04
C TYR A 285 11.16 11.72 11.65
N HIS A 286 11.85 12.81 11.98
CA HIS A 286 11.25 14.06 12.45
C HIS A 286 10.31 13.92 13.69
N ASN A 287 10.86 13.42 14.79
CA ASN A 287 10.16 13.19 16.08
C ASN A 287 10.76 13.91 17.30
N ILE A 288 11.77 14.78 17.11
CA ILE A 288 12.38 15.59 18.18
C ILE A 288 12.98 14.71 19.30
N ILE A 289 13.64 13.61 18.92
CA ILE A 289 14.12 12.56 19.84
C ILE A 289 15.27 13.03 20.75
N GLY A 290 16.15 13.90 20.27
CA GLY A 290 17.31 14.38 21.03
C GLY A 290 18.36 13.30 21.36
N SER A 291 19.41 13.70 22.08
CA SER A 291 20.52 12.80 22.46
C SER A 291 20.08 11.66 23.38
N ASP A 292 19.16 11.94 24.33
CA ASP A 292 18.70 10.96 25.31
C ASP A 292 17.86 9.85 24.66
N GLY A 293 17.01 10.20 23.70
CA GLY A 293 16.26 9.21 22.94
C GLY A 293 17.16 8.36 22.03
N ALA A 294 18.18 8.97 21.40
CA ALA A 294 19.20 8.22 20.66
C ALA A 294 19.98 7.25 21.57
N LYS A 295 20.30 7.66 22.81
CA LYS A 295 20.89 6.80 23.83
C LYS A 295 19.97 5.63 24.20
N TYR A 296 18.68 5.85 24.43
CA TYR A 296 17.74 4.75 24.71
C TYR A 296 17.71 3.70 23.58
N ILE A 297 17.71 4.13 22.32
CA ILE A 297 17.78 3.23 21.15
C ILE A 297 19.12 2.47 21.14
N ALA A 298 20.24 3.18 21.35
CA ALA A 298 21.57 2.60 21.35
C ALA A 298 21.76 1.52 22.44
N THR A 299 21.07 1.61 23.56
CA THR A 299 21.14 0.66 24.68
C THR A 299 19.96 -0.32 24.73
N SER A 300 19.13 -0.41 23.68
CA SER A 300 17.97 -1.30 23.68
C SER A 300 18.34 -2.76 23.39
N GLU A 301 18.04 -3.66 24.34
CA GLU A 301 18.16 -5.12 24.17
C GLU A 301 17.04 -5.74 23.32
N PHE A 302 15.98 -4.98 23.05
CA PHE A 302 14.81 -5.43 22.29
C PHE A 302 14.91 -5.06 20.81
N LEU A 303 15.53 -3.92 20.46
CA LEU A 303 15.70 -3.46 19.07
C LEU A 303 16.88 -4.10 18.32
N LYS A 304 17.52 -5.14 18.87
CA LYS A 304 18.66 -5.85 18.27
C LYS A 304 18.37 -6.54 16.92
N ASN A 305 17.10 -6.72 16.57
CA ASN A 305 16.66 -7.30 15.30
C ASN A 305 16.52 -6.27 14.17
N LEU A 306 16.70 -4.97 14.45
CA LEU A 306 16.65 -3.93 13.42
C LEU A 306 17.74 -4.13 12.36
N THR A 307 17.31 -4.07 11.10
CA THR A 307 18.14 -3.99 9.89
C THR A 307 18.05 -2.60 9.27
N SER A 308 16.90 -1.92 9.40
CA SER A 308 16.69 -0.54 8.98
C SER A 308 16.25 0.33 10.16
N LEU A 309 16.92 1.46 10.35
CA LEU A 309 16.57 2.46 11.36
C LEU A 309 16.69 3.86 10.77
N ASN A 310 15.60 4.61 10.77
CA ASN A 310 15.61 6.02 10.38
C ASN A 310 15.42 6.93 11.61
N LEU A 311 16.42 7.76 11.84
CA LEU A 311 16.49 8.79 12.87
C LEU A 311 16.72 10.18 12.30
N SER A 312 16.56 10.44 11.00
CA SER A 312 16.82 11.77 10.42
C SER A 312 15.89 12.87 10.97
N SER A 313 16.35 14.12 10.91
CA SER A 313 15.65 15.32 11.43
C SER A 313 15.23 15.26 12.91
N ASN A 314 16.00 14.59 13.78
CA ASN A 314 15.64 14.40 15.20
C ASN A 314 16.43 15.22 16.22
N GLY A 315 17.44 15.96 15.77
CA GLY A 315 18.30 16.77 16.65
C GLY A 315 19.10 15.95 17.66
N ILE A 316 19.51 14.72 17.33
CA ILE A 316 20.23 13.84 18.26
C ILE A 316 21.62 14.38 18.65
N GLY A 317 22.20 15.24 17.81
CA GLY A 317 23.49 15.91 18.04
C GLY A 317 24.69 14.96 18.08
N SER A 318 25.88 15.53 18.28
CA SER A 318 27.14 14.80 18.41
C SER A 318 27.10 13.70 19.48
N GLU A 319 26.43 13.96 20.60
CA GLU A 319 26.30 12.98 21.69
C GLU A 319 25.38 11.82 21.31
N GLY A 320 24.24 12.07 20.64
CA GLY A 320 23.38 11.01 20.13
C GLY A 320 24.10 10.12 19.11
N VAL A 321 24.88 10.71 18.20
CA VAL A 321 25.72 9.96 17.24
C VAL A 321 26.75 9.08 17.94
N LYS A 322 27.46 9.60 18.95
CA LYS A 322 28.41 8.80 19.76
C LYS A 322 27.73 7.62 20.44
N ASN A 323 26.57 7.84 21.06
CA ASN A 323 25.81 6.76 21.71
C ASN A 323 25.39 5.69 20.69
N ILE A 324 24.83 6.08 19.53
CA ILE A 324 24.45 5.14 18.48
C ILE A 324 25.67 4.36 17.96
N ALA A 325 26.78 5.02 17.62
CA ALA A 325 28.01 4.35 17.16
C ALA A 325 28.59 3.36 18.20
N ALA A 326 28.44 3.68 19.50
CA ALA A 326 28.83 2.82 20.62
C ALA A 326 27.82 1.68 20.94
N SER A 327 26.64 1.64 20.31
CA SER A 327 25.59 0.64 20.57
C SER A 327 26.09 -0.80 20.46
N GLU A 328 25.94 -1.61 21.50
CA GLU A 328 26.30 -3.03 21.46
C GLU A 328 25.19 -3.92 20.90
N THR A 329 23.99 -3.39 20.69
CA THR A 329 22.79 -4.17 20.34
C THR A 329 22.39 -4.02 18.88
N LEU A 330 22.61 -2.85 18.26
CA LEU A 330 22.27 -2.54 16.85
C LEU A 330 23.20 -3.21 15.80
N LYS A 331 23.76 -4.38 16.13
CA LYS A 331 24.73 -5.13 15.31
C LYS A 331 24.17 -5.64 13.97
N ASN A 332 22.85 -5.58 13.77
CA ASN A 332 22.18 -6.10 12.57
C ASN A 332 21.80 -5.03 11.53
N LEU A 333 22.02 -3.74 11.82
CA LEU A 333 21.71 -2.65 10.89
C LEU A 333 22.49 -2.78 9.57
N THR A 334 21.76 -2.77 8.46
CA THR A 334 22.25 -2.59 7.08
C THR A 334 22.01 -1.15 6.60
N ASN A 335 21.02 -0.46 7.17
CA ASN A 335 20.64 0.90 6.83
C ASN A 335 20.41 1.74 8.09
N LEU A 336 21.11 2.86 8.21
CA LEU A 336 20.95 3.84 9.27
C LEU A 336 20.88 5.24 8.67
N ASP A 337 19.70 5.87 8.69
CA ASP A 337 19.57 7.27 8.33
C ASP A 337 19.66 8.14 9.60
N ILE A 338 20.67 9.01 9.66
CA ILE A 338 20.84 10.04 10.68
C ILE A 338 20.92 11.44 10.08
N TYR A 339 20.49 11.65 8.83
CA TYR A 339 20.54 12.96 8.16
C TYR A 339 19.91 14.10 8.99
N ASN A 340 20.41 15.33 8.83
CA ASN A 340 19.85 16.54 9.45
C ASN A 340 19.73 16.50 11.00
N ASN A 341 20.74 15.96 11.68
CA ASN A 341 20.71 15.77 13.15
C ASN A 341 21.60 16.71 13.99
N ARG A 342 22.15 17.77 13.39
CA ARG A 342 22.96 18.80 14.08
C ARG A 342 24.24 18.27 14.75
N PHE A 343 24.93 17.33 14.12
CA PHE A 343 26.27 16.85 14.51
C PHE A 343 27.35 17.37 13.53
N GLY A 344 28.63 17.23 13.90
CA GLY A 344 29.77 17.63 13.05
C GLY A 344 30.34 16.47 12.24
N ARG A 345 31.07 16.76 11.16
CA ARG A 345 31.70 15.73 10.29
C ARG A 345 32.63 14.78 11.04
N GLU A 346 33.23 15.24 12.13
CA GLU A 346 34.10 14.43 12.99
C GLU A 346 33.32 13.35 13.76
N ASP A 347 32.03 13.56 14.07
CA ASP A 347 31.22 12.59 14.82
C ASP A 347 30.92 11.33 14.00
N VAL A 348 30.85 11.44 12.67
CA VAL A 348 30.65 10.28 11.79
C VAL A 348 31.83 9.29 11.88
N LYS A 349 33.03 9.76 12.26
CA LYS A 349 34.21 8.90 12.42
C LYS A 349 34.06 7.89 13.56
N TYR A 350 33.16 8.10 14.52
CA TYR A 350 32.89 7.11 15.56
C TYR A 350 32.35 5.79 14.99
N PHE A 351 31.60 5.80 13.89
CA PHE A 351 31.14 4.56 13.23
C PHE A 351 32.30 3.72 12.68
N ALA A 352 33.36 4.35 12.17
CA ALA A 352 34.54 3.65 11.66
C ALA A 352 35.34 2.90 12.75
N THR A 353 35.06 3.14 14.04
CA THR A 353 35.79 2.50 15.15
C THR A 353 35.37 1.05 15.43
N ARG A 354 34.28 0.54 14.84
CA ARG A 354 33.74 -0.80 15.15
C ARG A 354 33.32 -1.58 13.91
N GLU A 355 33.62 -2.87 13.92
CA GLU A 355 33.40 -3.80 12.80
C GLU A 355 31.95 -3.86 12.31
N CYS A 356 30.98 -3.75 13.23
CA CYS A 356 29.55 -3.91 12.93
C CYS A 356 29.00 -2.87 11.95
N TRP A 357 29.58 -1.68 11.89
CA TRP A 357 29.15 -0.59 11.00
C TRP A 357 29.71 -0.69 9.58
N LYS A 358 30.73 -1.53 9.33
CA LYS A 358 31.34 -1.69 7.99
C LYS A 358 30.37 -2.24 6.94
N LYS A 359 29.30 -2.92 7.38
CA LYS A 359 28.22 -3.46 6.54
C LYS A 359 26.98 -2.57 6.49
N THR A 360 26.99 -1.43 7.19
CA THR A 360 25.85 -0.52 7.32
C THR A 360 26.03 0.65 6.37
N THR A 361 25.04 0.88 5.51
CA THR A 361 24.91 2.16 4.78
C THR A 361 24.42 3.20 5.77
N ILE A 362 25.20 4.26 5.98
CA ILE A 362 24.88 5.33 6.93
C ILE A 362 24.71 6.64 6.17
N ASP A 363 23.49 7.18 6.16
CA ASP A 363 23.16 8.47 5.56
C ASP A 363 23.26 9.58 6.64
N CYS A 364 23.97 10.68 6.35
CA CYS A 364 24.45 11.67 7.33
C CYS A 364 24.20 13.12 6.92
#